data_AF-A0A961L9B8-F1
#
_entry.id   AF-A0A961L9B8-F1
#
_cell.length_a   1.000
_cell.length_b   1.000
_cell.length_c   1.000
_cell.angle_alpha   90.00
_cell.angle_beta   90.00
_cell.angle_gamma   90.00
#
_symmetry.space_group_name_H-M   'P 1'
#
loop_
_entity.id
_entity.type
_entity.pdbx_description
1 polymer ?
#
loop_
_entity_poly.entity_id
_entity_poly.type
_entity_poly.pdbx_seq_one_letter_code
_entity_poly.pdbx_strand_id
1 'polypeptide(L)'
;MAHATSPMIERVARALAQSLGGGDWRTFTDAARAAVLAMREPTPEMLEAALPDMPDWGYLPEDWRAMIDHVANEKIFPAPVRN
;
A
#
# COMPACT_ATOMS: atom_id res chain seq x y z
N MET A 1 22.13 4.27 -8.50
CA MET A 1 20.92 4.63 -9.25
C MET A 1 19.73 4.36 -8.34
N ALA A 2 19.10 5.40 -7.78
CA ALA A 2 17.90 5.22 -6.98
C ALA A 2 16.75 4.90 -7.95
N HIS A 3 16.26 3.66 -7.96
CA HIS A 3 14.96 3.39 -8.56
C HIS A 3 13.96 4.23 -7.78
N ALA A 4 13.34 5.22 -8.42
CA ALA A 4 12.17 5.85 -7.86
C ALA A 4 11.10 4.76 -7.73
N THR A 5 10.95 4.20 -6.53
CA THR A 5 9.88 3.23 -6.24
C THR A 5 8.57 3.98 -6.41
N SER A 6 7.73 3.54 -7.35
CA SER A 6 6.37 4.08 -7.49
C SER A 6 5.65 4.06 -6.14
N PRO A 7 4.80 5.05 -5.84
CA PRO A 7 3.93 5.04 -4.67
C PRO A 7 3.22 3.68 -4.54
N MET A 8 3.05 3.18 -3.32
CA MET A 8 2.38 1.91 -3.09
C MET A 8 0.95 1.90 -3.65
N ILE A 9 0.23 3.02 -3.56
CA ILE A 9 -1.12 3.11 -4.15
C ILE A 9 -1.07 2.91 -5.67
N GLU A 10 -0.08 3.48 -6.37
CA GLU A 10 0.11 3.25 -7.80
C GLU A 10 0.43 1.77 -8.09
N ARG A 11 1.28 1.14 -7.27
CA ARG A 11 1.60 -0.28 -7.43
C ARG A 11 0.38 -1.17 -7.29
N VAL A 12 -0.46 -0.94 -6.27
CA VAL A 12 -1.70 -1.69 -6.04
C VAL A 12 -2.70 -1.43 -7.16
N ALA A 13 -2.86 -0.19 -7.60
CA ALA A 13 -3.76 0.15 -8.71
C ALA A 13 -3.35 -0.52 -10.02
N ARG A 14 -2.04 -0.60 -10.31
CA ARG A 14 -1.50 -1.36 -11.46
C ARG A 14 -1.79 -2.86 -11.35
N ALA A 15 -1.64 -3.44 -10.15
CA ALA A 15 -1.96 -4.84 -9.92
C ALA A 15 -3.45 -5.14 -10.12
N LEU A 16 -4.34 -4.24 -9.65
CA LEU A 16 -5.78 -4.35 -9.86
C LEU A 16 -6.14 -4.28 -11.35
N ALA A 17 -5.57 -3.31 -12.08
CA ALA A 17 -5.78 -3.18 -13.53
C ALA A 17 -5.36 -4.45 -14.28
N GLN A 18 -4.17 -4.98 -13.96
CA GLN A 18 -3.67 -6.22 -14.56
C GLN A 18 -4.58 -7.42 -14.26
N SER A 19 -5.04 -7.58 -13.01
CA SER A 19 -5.88 -8.70 -12.60
C SER A 19 -7.29 -8.65 -13.19
N LEU A 20 -7.82 -7.46 -13.44
CA LEU A 20 -9.20 -7.25 -13.91
C LEU A 20 -9.30 -6.99 -15.42
N GLY A 21 -8.17 -7.08 -16.15
CA GLY A 21 -8.12 -6.80 -17.58
C GLY A 21 -8.33 -5.31 -17.93
N GLY A 22 -8.14 -4.41 -16.97
CA GLY A 22 -8.23 -2.96 -17.15
C GLY A 22 -6.95 -2.38 -17.77
N GLY A 23 -7.11 -1.45 -18.71
CA GLY A 23 -5.99 -0.81 -19.42
C GLY A 23 -5.32 0.33 -18.64
N ASP A 24 -6.10 1.26 -18.07
CA ASP A 24 -5.56 2.40 -17.32
C ASP A 24 -5.68 2.15 -15.81
N TRP A 25 -4.53 2.04 -15.14
CA TRP A 25 -4.49 1.81 -13.69
C TRP A 25 -5.04 2.98 -12.88
N ARG A 26 -5.10 4.19 -13.45
CA ARG A 26 -5.59 5.39 -12.76
C ARG A 26 -7.05 5.26 -12.32
N THR A 27 -7.85 4.46 -13.03
CA THR A 27 -9.25 4.22 -12.65
C THR A 27 -9.38 3.35 -11.38
N PHE A 28 -8.29 2.67 -10.97
CA PHE A 28 -8.26 1.81 -9.79
C PHE A 28 -7.61 2.49 -8.58
N THR A 29 -7.27 3.79 -8.63
CA THR A 29 -6.59 4.46 -7.51
C THR A 29 -7.41 4.46 -6.23
N ASP A 30 -8.73 4.69 -6.33
CA ASP A 30 -9.60 4.72 -5.16
C ASP A 30 -9.80 3.31 -4.58
N ALA A 31 -9.95 2.32 -5.46
CA ALA A 31 -9.98 0.91 -5.07
C ALA A 31 -8.67 0.48 -4.40
N ALA A 32 -7.52 0.96 -4.89
CA ALA A 32 -6.22 0.70 -4.29
C ALA A 32 -6.07 1.34 -2.90
N ARG A 33 -6.54 2.58 -2.70
CA ARG A 33 -6.59 3.19 -1.37
C ARG A 33 -7.48 2.41 -0.41
N ALA A 34 -8.67 2.00 -0.86
CA ALA A 34 -9.58 1.19 -0.07
C ALA A 34 -8.96 -0.16 0.32
N ALA A 35 -8.30 -0.84 -0.61
CA ALA A 35 -7.61 -2.10 -0.35
C ALA A 35 -6.49 -1.93 0.69
N VAL A 36 -5.68 -0.86 0.58
CA VAL A 36 -4.64 -0.55 1.56
C VAL A 36 -5.24 -0.26 2.94
N LEU A 37 -6.29 0.56 3.01
CA LEU A 37 -6.96 0.88 4.28
C LEU A 37 -7.63 -0.35 4.91
N ALA A 38 -8.07 -1.34 4.13
CA ALA A 38 -8.60 -2.59 4.67
C ALA A 38 -7.54 -3.39 5.44
N MET A 39 -6.25 -3.17 5.16
CA MET A 39 -5.13 -3.80 5.88
C MET A 39 -4.70 -3.01 7.13
N ARG A 40 -5.42 -1.93 7.49
CA ARG A 40 -5.05 -1.04 8.60
C ARG A 40 -4.96 -1.75 9.94
N GLU A 41 -5.80 -2.76 10.17
CA GLU A 41 -5.74 -3.59 11.36
C GLU A 41 -5.07 -4.93 11.01
N PRO A 42 -3.81 -5.16 11.45
CA PRO A 42 -3.10 -6.40 11.16
C PRO A 42 -3.68 -7.57 11.96
N THR A 43 -3.60 -8.78 11.42
CA THR A 43 -3.92 -9.99 12.20
C THR A 43 -2.75 -10.36 13.12
N PRO A 44 -2.98 -11.13 14.20
CA PRO A 44 -1.89 -11.63 15.05
C PRO A 44 -0.80 -12.36 14.26
N GLU A 45 -1.17 -13.18 13.27
CA GLU A 45 -0.21 -13.93 12.44
C GLU A 45 0.65 -12.99 11.57
N MET A 46 0.11 -11.85 11.15
CA MET A 46 0.89 -10.82 10.45
C MET A 46 1.90 -10.15 11.39
N LEU A 47 1.54 -9.94 12.65
CA LEU A 47 2.42 -9.37 13.68
C LEU A 47 3.53 -10.36 14.06
N GLU A 48 3.20 -11.64 14.23
CA GLU A 48 4.17 -12.72 14.43
C GLU A 48 5.13 -12.84 13.25
N ALA A 49 4.63 -12.76 12.01
CA ALA A 49 5.48 -12.80 10.83
C ALA A 49 6.44 -11.60 10.75
N ALA A 50 6.04 -10.44 11.24
CA ALA A 50 6.88 -9.24 11.25
C ALA A 50 7.97 -9.31 12.33
N LEU A 51 7.66 -9.81 13.52
CA LEU A 51 8.59 -9.91 14.66
C LEU A 51 8.40 -11.26 15.40
N PRO A 52 8.94 -12.36 14.84
CA PRO A 52 8.66 -13.72 15.32
C PRO A 52 9.25 -14.03 16.70
N ASP A 53 10.30 -13.29 17.10
CA ASP A 53 11.04 -13.51 18.34
C ASP A 53 10.63 -12.53 19.46
N MET A 54 9.62 -11.68 19.26
CA MET A 54 9.13 -10.78 20.31
C MET A 54 7.89 -11.34 21.03
N PRO A 55 7.95 -11.54 22.36
CA PRO A 55 6.86 -12.14 23.13
C PRO A 55 5.64 -11.21 23.26
N ASP A 56 5.83 -9.90 23.15
CA ASP A 56 4.79 -8.90 22.99
C ASP A 56 5.13 -8.01 21.79
N TRP A 57 4.19 -7.82 20.87
CA TRP A 57 4.43 -7.00 19.67
C TRP A 57 4.63 -5.50 20.00
N GLY A 58 4.65 -5.10 21.28
CA GLY A 58 4.91 -3.74 21.72
C GLY A 58 4.02 -2.72 21.01
N TYR A 59 4.65 -1.73 20.38
CA TYR A 59 4.00 -0.67 19.61
C TYR A 59 3.78 -1.02 18.13
N LEU A 60 4.06 -2.25 17.71
CA LEU A 60 3.96 -2.67 16.31
C LEU A 60 2.54 -2.48 15.72
N PRO A 61 1.44 -2.73 16.46
CA PRO A 61 0.10 -2.43 15.95
C PRO A 61 -0.11 -0.93 15.65
N GLU A 62 0.40 -0.04 16.50
CA GLU A 62 0.34 1.41 16.30
C GLU A 62 1.20 1.87 15.13
N ASP A 63 2.44 1.37 15.06
CA ASP A 63 3.38 1.68 13.98
C ASP A 63 2.85 1.16 12.63
N TRP A 64 2.22 -0.01 12.62
CA TRP A 64 1.53 -0.57 11.46
C TRP A 64 0.42 0.35 10.99
N ARG A 65 -0.47 0.77 11.90
CA ARG A 65 -1.55 1.72 11.58
C ARG A 65 -1.00 3.02 11.00
N ALA A 66 0.06 3.57 11.60
CA ALA A 66 0.71 4.78 11.11
C ALA A 66 1.32 4.60 9.70
N MET A 67 1.93 3.45 9.43
CA MET A 67 2.45 3.10 8.11
C MET A 67 1.33 3.01 7.07
N ILE A 68 0.23 2.31 7.37
CA ILE A 68 -0.92 2.20 6.46
C ILE A 68 -1.56 3.57 6.22
N ASP A 69 -1.73 4.38 7.27
CA ASP A 69 -2.28 5.73 7.18
C ASP A 69 -1.37 6.64 6.32
N HIS A 70 -0.04 6.49 6.41
CA HIS A 70 0.91 7.20 5.54
C HIS A 70 0.74 6.81 4.07
N VAL A 71 0.72 5.50 3.78
CA VAL A 71 0.57 4.94 2.43
C VAL A 71 -0.76 5.37 1.81
N ALA A 72 -1.85 5.31 2.59
CA ALA A 72 -3.18 5.74 2.16
C ALA A 72 -3.27 7.23 1.81
N ASN A 73 -2.33 8.06 2.28
CA ASN A 73 -2.23 9.49 2.00
C ASN A 73 -1.18 9.84 0.93
N GLU A 74 -0.52 8.85 0.31
CA GLU A 74 0.45 9.10 -0.75
C GLU A 74 -0.17 9.92 -1.89
N LYS A 75 0.57 10.95 -2.32
CA LYS A 75 0.23 11.72 -3.52
C LYS A 75 0.64 10.94 -4.75
N ILE A 76 -0.32 10.70 -5.63
CA ILE A 76 -0.07 10.07 -6.93
C ILE A 76 -0.03 11.19 -7.96
N PHE A 77 1.17 11.54 -8.41
CA PHE A 77 1.33 12.52 -9.49
C PHE A 77 1.18 11.80 -10.83
N PRO A 78 0.43 12.33 -11.80
CA PRO A 78 0.58 11.88 -13.16
C PRO A 78 2.01 12.22 -13.62
N ALA A 79 2.74 11.22 -14.12
CA ALA A 79 3.91 11.51 -14.95
C ALA A 79 3.46 12.49 -16.06
N PRO A 80 4.23 13.56 -16.34
CA PRO A 80 3.83 14.54 -17.34
C PRO A 80 3.61 13.85 -18.68
N VAL A 81 2.46 14.13 -19.29
CA VAL A 81 2.18 13.80 -20.69
C VAL A 81 3.25 14.53 -21.50
N ARG A 82 4.23 13.81 -22.04
CA ARG A 82 5.13 14.36 -23.05
C ARG A 82 4.32 14.44 -24.34
N ASN A 83 3.90 15.66 -24.68
CA ASN A 83 3.39 16.01 -26.01
C ASN A 83 4.48 15.81 -27.07
#